data_AF-A0A7J9YZJ8-F1
#
_entry.id   AF-A0A7J9YZJ8-F1
#
_cell.length_a   1.000
_cell.length_b   1.000
_cell.length_c   1.000
_cell.angle_alpha   90.00
_cell.angle_beta   90.00
_cell.angle_gamma   90.00
#
_symmetry.space_group_name_H-M   'P 1'
#
loop_
_entity.id
_entity.type
_entity.pdbx_description
1 polymer ?
#
loop_
_entity_poly.entity_id
_entity_poly.type
_entity_poly.pdbx_seq_one_letter_code
_entity_poly.pdbx_strand_id
1 'polypeptide(L)'
;MDFVEAATGGRPLLTDGGIETRIMFGSDYEMDPHLQVAAMVDDERGGPLIRGVYERYVGAAEAAGVSIVIGTPTFRASANFAAAAGRPRAAVDELNARAAAMHAGLRDRASVAVFVAGVLGPARDAYTPARALGVEEAHEYH
;
A
#
# COMPACT_ATOMS: atom_id res chain seq x y z
N MET A 1 0.40 -22.49 -5.23
CA MET A 1 -0.90 -21.93 -4.88
C MET A 1 -0.93 -20.51 -5.37
N ASP A 2 -1.79 -20.21 -6.33
CA ASP A 2 -2.01 -18.83 -6.78
C ASP A 2 -3.09 -18.12 -5.94
N PHE A 3 -3.36 -16.85 -6.25
CA PHE A 3 -4.32 -16.05 -5.49
C PHE A 3 -5.76 -16.55 -5.64
N VAL A 4 -6.16 -16.99 -6.84
CA VAL A 4 -7.53 -17.45 -7.10
C VAL A 4 -7.78 -18.73 -6.31
N GLU A 5 -6.86 -19.68 -6.37
CA GLU A 5 -6.92 -20.92 -5.60
C GLU A 5 -7.02 -20.65 -4.10
N ALA A 6 -6.22 -19.72 -3.58
CA ALA A 6 -6.28 -19.33 -2.17
C ALA A 6 -7.64 -18.71 -1.83
N ALA A 7 -8.08 -17.71 -2.59
CA ALA A 7 -9.29 -16.94 -2.32
C ALA A 7 -10.57 -17.79 -2.42
N THR A 8 -10.62 -18.79 -3.30
CA THR A 8 -11.79 -19.68 -3.45
C THR A 8 -11.68 -20.98 -2.65
N GLY A 9 -10.53 -21.23 -2.01
CA GLY A 9 -10.20 -22.51 -1.38
C GLY A 9 -10.87 -22.77 -0.02
N GLY A 10 -11.79 -21.92 0.44
CA GLY A 10 -12.55 -22.10 1.69
C GLY A 10 -11.75 -21.93 2.98
N ARG A 11 -10.45 -21.59 2.89
CA ARG A 11 -9.62 -21.20 4.03
C ARG A 11 -9.59 -19.68 4.15
N PRO A 12 -9.61 -19.11 5.37
CA PRO A 12 -9.45 -17.68 5.55
C PRO A 12 -8.12 -17.18 4.99
N LEU A 13 -8.15 -16.02 4.34
CA LEU A 13 -6.97 -15.20 4.07
C LEU A 13 -7.00 -14.01 5.00
N LEU A 14 -5.87 -13.71 5.64
CA LEU A 14 -5.72 -12.44 6.33
C LEU A 14 -5.51 -11.32 5.32
N THR A 15 -5.87 -10.12 5.72
CA THR A 15 -5.42 -8.89 5.08
C THR A 15 -4.59 -8.09 6.07
N ASP A 16 -3.83 -7.13 5.57
CA ASP A 16 -3.37 -6.04 6.42
C ASP A 16 -4.55 -5.18 6.93
N GLY A 17 -4.22 -4.15 7.71
CA GLY A 17 -5.17 -3.17 8.24
C GLY A 17 -4.65 -1.75 8.05
N GLY A 18 -5.15 -0.81 8.86
CA GLY A 18 -4.81 0.61 8.68
C GLY A 18 -3.33 0.92 8.89
N ILE A 19 -2.60 1.18 7.79
CA ILE A 19 -1.16 1.45 7.80
C ILE A 19 -0.88 2.86 8.33
N GLU A 20 -1.58 3.86 7.81
CA GLU A 20 -1.47 5.27 8.22
C GLU A 20 -1.77 5.43 9.72
N THR A 21 -2.83 4.79 10.20
CA THR A 21 -3.21 4.81 11.62
C THR A 21 -2.11 4.19 12.49
N ARG A 22 -1.49 3.08 12.05
CA ARG A 22 -0.38 2.46 12.78
C ARG A 22 0.83 3.38 12.86
N ILE A 23 1.15 4.10 11.79
CA ILE A 23 2.25 5.07 11.80
C ILE A 23 1.92 6.27 12.70
N MET A 24 0.74 6.86 12.51
CA MET A 24 0.28 8.07 13.22
C MET A 24 0.27 7.91 14.74
N PHE A 25 -0.15 6.74 15.25
CA PHE A 25 -0.24 6.49 16.68
C PHE A 25 0.91 5.65 17.24
N GLY A 26 1.73 5.06 16.37
CA GLY A 26 2.81 4.14 16.75
C GLY A 26 4.21 4.72 16.60
N SER A 27 4.35 5.93 16.07
CA SER A 27 5.65 6.59 15.85
C SER A 27 5.54 8.11 15.98
N ASP A 28 6.69 8.76 16.09
CA ASP A 28 6.84 10.22 16.03
C ASP A 28 7.04 10.74 14.59
N TYR A 29 6.82 9.87 13.59
CA TYR A 29 7.06 10.21 12.19
C TYR A 29 5.98 11.14 11.65
N GLU A 30 6.39 12.31 11.18
CA GLU A 30 5.51 13.26 10.51
C GLU A 30 5.37 12.88 9.03
N MET A 31 4.19 12.37 8.65
CA MET A 31 3.91 11.95 7.28
C MET A 31 3.76 13.14 6.34
N ASP A 32 4.22 12.98 5.08
CA ASP A 32 3.95 13.95 4.02
C ASP A 32 2.43 14.19 3.90
N PRO A 33 1.95 15.44 3.91
CA PRO A 33 0.52 15.74 3.96
C PRO A 33 -0.24 15.30 2.69
N HIS A 34 0.46 15.16 1.57
CA HIS A 34 -0.11 14.84 0.28
C HIS A 34 0.10 13.36 -0.07
N LEU A 35 1.32 12.84 0.06
CA LEU A 35 1.69 11.46 -0.29
C LEU A 35 1.56 10.48 0.88
N GLN A 36 1.52 10.97 2.13
CA GLN A 36 1.42 10.15 3.34
C GLN A 36 2.45 9.00 3.36
N VAL A 37 1.99 7.78 3.66
CA VAL A 37 2.82 6.57 3.75
C VAL A 37 3.51 6.20 2.43
N ALA A 38 3.05 6.71 1.28
CA ALA A 38 3.74 6.48 0.00
C ALA A 38 5.13 7.13 -0.01
N ALA A 39 5.27 8.32 0.58
CA ALA A 39 6.56 9.01 0.66
C ALA A 39 7.53 8.35 1.66
N MET A 40 7.03 7.52 2.57
CA MET A 40 7.86 6.85 3.58
C MET A 40 8.72 5.72 2.99
N VAL A 41 8.30 5.12 1.86
CA VAL A 41 8.90 3.87 1.35
C VAL A 41 10.41 3.98 1.13
N ASP A 42 10.86 5.11 0.59
CA ASP A 42 12.28 5.39 0.29
C ASP A 42 12.94 6.32 1.31
N ASP A 43 12.19 6.78 2.30
CA ASP A 43 12.71 7.65 3.35
C ASP A 43 13.53 6.85 4.37
N GLU A 44 14.68 7.38 4.77
CA GLU A 44 15.61 6.68 5.67
C GLU A 44 14.98 6.37 7.04
N ARG A 45 14.10 7.25 7.53
CA ARG A 45 13.40 7.06 8.81
C ARG A 45 12.07 6.34 8.62
N GLY A 46 11.31 6.66 7.57
CA GLY A 46 9.99 6.14 7.30
C GLY A 46 9.98 4.70 6.81
N GLY A 47 10.94 4.34 5.96
CA GLY A 47 11.02 3.03 5.31
C GLY A 47 11.10 1.86 6.30
N PRO A 48 11.96 1.93 7.32
CA PRO A 48 11.99 0.93 8.40
C PRO A 48 10.69 0.85 9.20
N LEU A 49 10.04 1.99 9.48
CA LEU A 49 8.80 2.03 10.28
C LEU A 49 7.66 1.34 9.54
N ILE A 50 7.44 1.71 8.27
CA ILE A 50 6.36 1.14 7.47
C ILE A 50 6.59 -0.34 7.16
N ARG A 51 7.84 -0.73 6.87
CA ARG A 51 8.22 -2.15 6.73
C ARG A 51 7.88 -2.93 8.00
N GLY A 52 8.20 -2.39 9.17
CA GLY A 52 7.90 -3.01 10.46
C GLY A 52 6.40 -3.19 10.73
N VAL A 53 5.53 -2.33 10.18
CA VAL A 53 4.08 -2.53 10.25
C VAL A 53 3.66 -3.75 9.43
N TYR A 54 4.11 -3.86 8.18
CA TYR A 54 3.79 -5.00 7.33
C TYR A 54 4.39 -6.31 7.85
N GLU A 55 5.61 -6.29 8.38
CA GLU A 55 6.24 -7.47 9.01
C GLU A 55 5.41 -8.02 10.16
N ARG A 56 4.73 -7.16 10.93
CA ARG A 56 3.81 -7.60 12.00
C ARG A 56 2.55 -8.27 11.44
N TYR A 57 2.00 -7.78 10.33
CA TYR A 57 0.84 -8.41 9.68
C TYR A 57 1.23 -9.76 9.07
N VAL A 58 2.37 -9.83 8.38
CA VAL A 58 2.91 -11.10 7.84
C VAL A 58 3.17 -12.09 8.98
N GLY A 59 3.84 -11.66 10.05
CA GLY A 59 4.12 -12.51 11.21
C GLY A 59 2.86 -13.04 11.91
N ALA A 60 1.77 -12.26 11.93
CA ALA A 60 0.48 -12.73 12.43
C ALA A 60 -0.12 -13.85 11.56
N ALA A 61 0.04 -13.75 10.24
CA ALA A 61 -0.39 -14.79 9.30
C ALA A 61 0.45 -16.06 9.44
N GLU A 62 1.77 -15.92 9.61
CA GLU A 62 2.68 -17.03 9.89
C GLU A 62 2.32 -17.75 11.18
N ALA A 63 2.08 -17.00 12.27
CA ALA A 63 1.68 -17.56 13.56
C ALA A 63 0.33 -18.31 13.49
N ALA A 64 -0.58 -17.86 12.62
CA ALA A 64 -1.88 -18.50 12.41
C ALA A 64 -1.85 -19.62 11.34
N GLY A 65 -0.73 -19.80 10.63
CA GLY A 65 -0.60 -20.79 9.55
C GLY A 65 -1.54 -20.54 8.36
N VAL A 66 -1.88 -19.27 8.09
CA VAL A 66 -2.79 -18.87 7.00
C VAL A 66 -2.09 -17.94 6.01
N SER A 67 -2.62 -17.88 4.79
CA SER A 67 -2.12 -16.95 3.77
C SER A 67 -2.59 -15.52 4.04
N ILE A 68 -1.89 -14.53 3.48
CA ILE A 68 -2.19 -13.11 3.68
C ILE A 68 -2.11 -12.31 2.38
N VAL A 69 -2.96 -11.29 2.25
CA VAL A 69 -2.84 -10.22 1.25
C VAL A 69 -2.33 -8.95 1.93
N ILE A 70 -1.26 -8.36 1.40
CA ILE A 70 -0.77 -7.04 1.83
C ILE A 70 -0.82 -6.06 0.66
N GLY A 71 -1.37 -4.87 0.90
CA GLY A 71 -1.50 -3.80 -0.07
C GLY A 71 -0.33 -2.84 -0.02
N THR A 72 0.26 -2.50 -1.17
CA THR A 72 1.29 -1.46 -1.24
C THR A 72 0.78 -0.14 -0.65
N PRO A 73 1.62 0.66 0.03
CA PRO A 73 1.22 1.92 0.67
C PRO A 73 1.09 3.05 -0.36
N THR A 74 0.37 2.79 -1.45
CA THR A 74 0.35 3.60 -2.67
C THR A 74 -1.02 4.23 -2.94
N PHE A 75 -1.93 4.23 -1.95
CA PHE A 75 -3.25 4.84 -2.08
C PHE A 75 -3.19 6.29 -2.57
N ARG A 76 -2.15 7.05 -2.17
CA ARG A 76 -1.89 8.42 -2.64
C ARG A 76 -0.68 8.55 -3.59
N ALA A 77 -0.12 7.45 -4.09
CA ALA A 77 0.96 7.49 -5.08
C ALA A 77 0.38 7.68 -6.50
N SER A 78 -0.13 8.87 -6.79
CA SER A 78 -0.80 9.20 -8.03
C SER A 78 -0.57 10.66 -8.46
N ALA A 79 -0.97 11.00 -9.68
CA ALA A 79 -0.56 12.26 -10.34
C ALA A 79 -0.95 13.53 -9.59
N ASN A 80 -2.18 13.62 -9.06
CA ASN A 80 -2.67 14.79 -8.33
C ASN A 80 -1.98 14.97 -6.97
N PHE A 81 -1.76 13.89 -6.22
CA PHE A 81 -1.09 13.95 -4.92
C PHE A 81 0.42 14.20 -5.08
N ALA A 82 1.04 13.62 -6.10
CA ALA A 82 2.43 13.93 -6.47
C ALA A 82 2.58 15.42 -6.83
N ALA A 83 1.70 15.97 -7.67
CA ALA A 83 1.71 17.39 -8.01
C ALA A 83 1.50 18.28 -6.78
N ALA A 84 0.57 17.92 -5.88
CA ALA A 84 0.33 18.65 -4.63
C ALA A 84 1.56 18.61 -3.70
N ALA A 85 2.33 17.51 -3.71
CA ALA A 85 3.60 17.38 -3.00
C ALA A 85 4.79 18.06 -3.71
N GLY A 86 4.57 18.79 -4.82
CA GLY A 86 5.63 19.41 -5.61
C GLY A 86 6.52 18.41 -6.35
N ARG A 87 6.05 17.18 -6.58
CA ARG A 87 6.78 16.13 -7.31
C ARG A 87 6.36 16.09 -8.79
N PRO A 88 7.28 15.74 -9.71
CA PRO A 88 6.94 15.52 -11.11
C PRO A 88 6.08 14.26 -11.28
N ARG A 89 5.30 14.18 -12.36
CA ARG A 89 4.46 13.00 -12.67
C ARG A 89 5.28 11.69 -12.73
N ALA A 90 6.52 11.74 -13.20
CA ALA A 90 7.43 10.58 -13.24
C ALA A 90 7.70 9.97 -11.86
N ALA A 91 7.56 10.74 -10.77
CA ALA A 91 7.72 10.22 -9.41
C ALA A 91 6.62 9.20 -9.03
N VAL A 92 5.47 9.23 -9.70
CA VAL A 92 4.36 8.29 -9.43
C VAL A 92 4.81 6.85 -9.72
N ASP A 93 5.45 6.62 -10.86
CA ASP A 93 5.93 5.29 -11.25
C ASP A 93 7.03 4.81 -10.29
N GLU A 94 7.93 5.70 -9.89
CA GLU A 94 8.99 5.40 -8.92
C GLU A 94 8.44 5.01 -7.54
N LEU A 95 7.47 5.76 -7.02
CA LEU A 95 6.82 5.47 -5.73
C LEU A 95 6.15 4.10 -5.75
N ASN A 96 5.38 3.81 -6.81
CA ASN A 96 4.70 2.53 -6.97
C ASN A 96 5.68 1.36 -7.12
N ALA A 97 6.73 1.53 -7.95
CA ALA A 97 7.74 0.50 -8.17
C ALA A 97 8.52 0.18 -6.89
N ARG A 98 8.92 1.19 -6.11
CA ARG A 98 9.63 0.98 -4.83
C ARG A 98 8.73 0.33 -3.80
N ALA A 99 7.46 0.72 -3.72
CA ALA A 99 6.48 0.11 -2.83
C ALA A 99 6.30 -1.38 -3.15
N ALA A 100 6.11 -1.70 -4.44
CA ALA A 100 6.02 -3.08 -4.93
C ALA A 100 7.29 -3.89 -4.62
N ALA A 101 8.47 -3.31 -4.79
CA ALA A 101 9.74 -3.96 -4.48
C ALA A 101 9.88 -4.26 -2.96
N MET A 102 9.50 -3.33 -2.10
CA MET A 102 9.48 -3.56 -0.64
C MET A 102 8.53 -4.72 -0.29
N HIS A 103 7.35 -4.78 -0.89
CA HIS A 103 6.34 -5.82 -0.64
C HIS A 103 6.74 -7.18 -1.19
N ALA A 104 7.36 -7.21 -2.37
CA ALA A 104 7.97 -8.43 -2.91
C ALA A 104 9.03 -8.97 -1.94
N GLY A 105 9.88 -8.09 -1.39
CA GLY A 105 10.87 -8.50 -0.38
C GLY A 105 10.25 -9.08 0.90
N LEU A 106 9.07 -8.61 1.32
CA LEU A 106 8.33 -9.18 2.45
C LEU A 106 7.76 -10.55 2.12
N ARG A 107 7.13 -10.70 0.95
CA ARG A 107 6.62 -11.98 0.45
C ARG A 107 7.73 -13.02 0.37
N ASP A 108 8.88 -12.67 -0.19
CA ASP A 108 9.96 -13.61 -0.47
C ASP A 108 10.64 -14.13 0.81
N ARG A 109 10.45 -13.44 1.95
CA ARG A 109 10.95 -13.85 3.28
C ARG A 109 9.93 -14.65 4.11
N ALA A 110 8.66 -14.64 3.72
CA ALA A 110 7.59 -15.26 4.50
C ALA A 110 7.55 -16.79 4.34
N SER A 111 7.17 -17.47 5.42
CA SER A 111 6.95 -18.92 5.46
C SER A 111 5.55 -19.35 5.01
N VAL A 112 4.61 -18.40 4.92
CA VAL A 112 3.26 -18.58 4.36
C VAL A 112 3.13 -17.87 3.02
N ALA A 113 2.10 -18.20 2.24
CA ALA A 113 1.82 -17.48 1.00
C ALA A 113 1.41 -16.03 1.30
N VAL A 114 2.13 -15.08 0.69
CA VAL A 114 1.84 -13.65 0.75
C VAL A 114 1.50 -13.16 -0.65
N PHE A 115 0.32 -12.59 -0.81
CA PHE A 115 -0.13 -11.94 -2.03
C PHE A 115 0.04 -10.43 -1.89
N VAL A 116 0.58 -9.79 -2.93
CA VAL A 116 0.81 -8.34 -2.95
C VAL A 116 -0.26 -7.69 -3.81
N ALA A 117 -1.05 -6.79 -3.23
CA ALA A 117 -2.02 -5.98 -3.95
C ALA A 117 -1.39 -4.62 -4.28
N GLY A 118 -1.35 -4.26 -5.56
CA GLY A 118 -1.03 -2.90 -5.99
C GLY A 118 -2.21 -1.98 -5.67
N VAL A 119 -2.10 -1.17 -4.62
CA VAL A 119 -3.20 -0.33 -4.15
C VAL A 119 -3.27 0.95 -5.00
N LEU A 120 -4.43 1.19 -5.59
CA LEU A 120 -4.77 2.42 -6.27
C LEU A 120 -5.85 3.15 -5.49
N GLY A 121 -5.57 4.39 -5.08
CA GLY A 121 -6.58 5.26 -4.47
C GLY A 121 -7.23 6.20 -5.49
N PRO A 122 -8.37 6.80 -5.15
CA PRO A 122 -9.10 7.69 -6.05
C PRO A 122 -8.36 9.01 -6.28
N ALA A 123 -8.76 9.75 -7.29
CA ALA A 123 -8.25 11.11 -7.57
C ALA A 123 -8.57 12.16 -6.50
N ARG A 124 -9.32 11.81 -5.44
CA ARG A 124 -9.83 12.73 -4.43
C ARG A 124 -9.96 12.06 -3.06
N ASP A 125 -10.90 12.52 -2.24
CA ASP A 125 -11.11 12.11 -0.85
C ASP A 125 -11.77 10.74 -0.66
N ALA A 126 -12.22 10.08 -1.73
CA ALA A 126 -13.01 8.83 -1.71
C ALA A 126 -14.44 8.94 -1.12
N TYR A 127 -14.84 10.11 -0.61
CA TYR A 127 -16.10 10.28 0.15
C TYR A 127 -17.10 11.23 -0.51
N THR A 128 -16.73 11.91 -1.60
CA THR A 128 -17.63 12.82 -2.31
C THR A 128 -17.96 12.31 -3.73
N PRO A 129 -18.96 11.42 -3.91
CA PRO A 129 -19.30 10.82 -5.22
C PRO A 129 -19.62 11.84 -6.31
N ALA A 130 -20.23 12.97 -5.97
CA ALA A 130 -20.54 14.05 -6.91
C ALA A 130 -19.29 14.70 -7.54
N ARG A 131 -18.09 14.40 -7.03
CA ARG A 131 -16.80 14.86 -7.55
C ARG A 131 -15.99 13.75 -8.21
N ALA A 132 -16.58 12.58 -8.43
CA ALA A 132 -15.96 11.50 -9.18
C ALA A 132 -15.61 11.97 -10.59
N LEU A 133 -14.51 11.43 -11.13
CA LEU A 133 -14.11 11.66 -12.51
C LEU A 133 -15.10 10.98 -13.47
N GLY A 134 -15.21 11.52 -14.69
CA GLY A 134 -15.83 10.80 -15.80
C GLY A 134 -15.05 9.53 -16.15
N VAL A 135 -15.62 8.66 -17.00
CA VAL A 135 -14.99 7.38 -17.37
C VAL A 135 -13.64 7.60 -18.05
N GLU A 136 -13.59 8.49 -19.03
CA GLU A 136 -12.38 8.81 -19.79
C GLU A 136 -11.31 9.44 -18.90
N GLU A 137 -11.71 10.40 -18.06
CA GLU A 137 -10.80 11.05 -17.10
C GLU A 137 -10.26 10.05 -16.07
N ALA A 138 -11.09 9.11 -15.60
CA ALA A 138 -10.67 8.06 -14.67
C ALA A 138 -9.67 7.10 -15.33
N HIS A 139 -9.90 6.73 -16.59
CA HIS A 139 -8.98 5.89 -17.36
C HIS A 139 -7.64 6.58 -17.64
N GLU A 140 -7.61 7.89 -17.88
CA GLU A 140 -6.35 8.63 -18.07
C GLU A 140 -5.59 8.86 -16.75
N TYR A 141 -6.32 8.97 -15.64
CA TYR A 141 -5.76 9.22 -14.32
C TYR A 141 -5.08 7.99 -13.71
N HIS A 142 -5.67 6.80 -13.89
CA HIS A 142 -5.22 5.52 -13.34
C HIS A 142 -4.28 4.78 -14.28
#